data_AF-A0A948SX85-F1
#
_entry.id   AF-A0A948SX85-F1
#
_cell.length_a   1.000
_cell.length_b   1.000
_cell.length_c   1.000
_cell.angle_alpha   90.00
_cell.angle_beta   90.00
_cell.angle_gamma   90.00
#
_symmetry.space_group_name_H-M   'P 1'
#
loop_
_entity.id
_entity.type
_entity.pdbx_description
1 polymer ?
#
loop_
_entity_poly.entity_id
_entity_poly.type
_entity_poly.pdbx_seq_one_letter_code
_entity_poly.pdbx_strand_id
1 'polypeptide(L)'
;MKRKAAAIIGVLSLVSLAACGGDDSETSDTTATADTTAATEDTTAATEDTTAPAAEAVSLAGVCPETVTFQTDWNPESEHGFLYQLVGDDYEVDAAGVRVTGPLVASGGVDTGVKVQVRAGGPAVGFSSPTSLMYQDPDIFLGFVSTDGAVQDSGEFPTMTVVAPFNINPQIIMWDPATYPDVKTIADLKATGAKVR
;
A
#
# COMPACT_ATOMS: atom_id res chain seq x y z
N MET A 1 -61.83 16.99 21.64
CA MET A 1 -60.64 16.14 21.53
C MET A 1 -59.87 16.53 20.27
N LYS A 2 -58.89 17.45 20.41
CA LYS A 2 -58.06 17.93 19.30
C LYS A 2 -56.62 18.16 19.80
N ARG A 3 -55.72 17.48 19.09
CA ARG A 3 -54.25 17.52 19.00
C ARG A 3 -53.55 18.69 19.73
N LYS A 4 -52.62 18.35 20.64
CA LYS A 4 -51.55 19.24 21.09
C LYS A 4 -50.28 18.88 20.34
N ALA A 5 -49.76 19.82 19.55
CA ALA A 5 -48.41 19.77 19.01
C ALA A 5 -47.44 20.22 20.12
N ALA A 6 -46.37 19.45 20.33
CA ALA A 6 -45.25 19.84 21.16
C ALA A 6 -44.00 19.82 20.28
N ALA A 7 -43.38 20.99 20.14
CA ALA A 7 -42.07 21.17 19.53
C ALA A 7 -40.99 20.68 20.51
N ILE A 8 -39.98 19.97 20.00
CA ILE A 8 -38.73 19.73 20.73
C ILE A 8 -37.59 20.20 19.83
N ILE A 9 -36.87 21.18 20.38
CA ILE A 9 -35.64 21.78 19.91
C ILE A 9 -34.48 20.83 20.28
N GLY A 10 -33.62 20.50 19.33
CA GLY A 10 -32.49 19.58 19.53
C GLY A 10 -31.25 19.99 18.75
N VAL A 11 -30.49 20.91 19.36
CA VAL A 11 -29.08 21.29 19.24
C VAL A 11 -28.24 20.65 18.10
N LEU A 12 -27.73 21.51 17.21
CA LEU A 12 -26.69 21.23 16.24
C LEU A 12 -25.33 21.51 16.88
N SER A 13 -24.55 20.48 17.22
CA SER A 13 -23.19 20.63 17.74
C SER A 13 -22.18 20.57 16.60
N LEU A 14 -21.57 21.72 16.30
CA LEU A 14 -20.39 21.83 15.45
C LEU A 14 -19.17 21.23 16.15
N VAL A 15 -18.47 20.33 15.47
CA VAL A 15 -17.14 19.83 15.88
C VAL A 15 -16.10 20.72 15.21
N SER A 16 -15.44 21.57 16.00
CA SER A 16 -14.22 22.29 15.61
C SER A 16 -13.02 21.38 15.81
N LEU A 17 -12.32 21.07 14.72
CA LEU A 17 -11.07 20.33 14.68
C LEU A 17 -9.91 21.30 14.99
N ALA A 18 -9.34 21.21 16.19
CA ALA A 18 -8.07 21.84 16.53
C ALA A 18 -7.45 21.13 17.74
N ALA A 19 -6.39 20.36 17.50
CA ALA A 19 -5.35 20.10 18.49
C ALA A 19 -4.08 19.63 17.76
N CYS A 20 -3.15 20.58 17.60
CA CYS A 20 -1.74 20.35 17.32
C CYS A 20 -1.11 19.79 18.60
N GLY A 21 -0.34 18.71 18.48
CA GLY A 21 0.39 18.11 19.59
C GLY A 21 1.58 18.97 19.99
N GLY A 22 1.74 19.16 21.30
CA GLY A 22 2.95 19.64 21.93
C GLY A 22 3.14 18.88 23.23
N ASP A 23 4.33 18.32 23.43
CA ASP A 23 4.87 18.05 24.75
C ASP A 23 6.40 18.10 24.63
N ASP A 24 6.96 19.20 25.13
CA ASP A 24 8.39 19.39 25.36
C ASP A 24 8.79 18.66 26.64
N SER A 25 9.94 18.00 26.59
CA SER A 25 10.60 17.40 27.75
C SER A 25 11.47 18.43 28.46
N GLU A 26 11.29 18.63 29.77
CA GLU A 26 12.32 19.17 30.67
C GLU A 26 12.38 18.23 31.91
N THR A 27 13.52 17.93 32.53
CA THR A 27 14.52 18.81 33.14
C THR A 27 15.70 17.96 33.64
N SER A 28 16.95 18.45 33.55
CA SER A 28 17.92 18.47 34.67
C SER A 28 19.23 19.21 34.32
N ASP A 29 19.38 20.38 34.93
CA ASP A 29 20.56 21.10 35.44
C ASP A 29 21.99 20.80 34.92
N THR A 30 22.71 21.85 34.46
CA THR A 30 23.84 22.50 35.21
C THR A 30 24.70 23.42 34.29
N THR A 31 24.71 24.70 34.65
CA THR A 31 25.80 25.72 34.64
C THR A 31 27.00 25.61 33.67
N ALA A 32 27.14 26.57 32.75
CA ALA A 32 28.39 27.33 32.53
C ALA A 32 28.20 28.47 31.49
N THR A 33 28.48 29.69 31.92
CA THR A 33 28.57 30.92 31.11
C THR A 33 29.79 30.86 30.19
N ALA A 34 29.59 31.01 28.87
CA ALA A 34 30.64 31.46 27.96
C ALA A 34 30.04 32.23 26.78
N ASP A 35 30.49 33.48 26.71
CA ASP A 35 30.35 34.49 25.66
C ASP A 35 30.61 33.92 24.26
N THR A 36 29.68 34.07 23.32
CA THR A 36 29.96 33.97 21.87
C THR A 36 28.92 34.74 21.06
N THR A 37 29.46 35.70 20.31
CA THR A 37 28.92 36.46 19.19
C THR A 37 27.76 35.81 18.43
N ALA A 38 26.60 36.47 18.42
CA ALA A 38 25.46 36.09 17.60
C ALA A 38 25.78 36.28 16.10
N ALA A 39 26.11 35.19 15.43
CA ALA A 39 25.97 35.06 13.98
C ALA A 39 24.53 34.62 13.70
N THR A 40 23.75 35.51 13.09
CA THR A 40 22.45 35.20 12.53
C THR A 40 22.64 34.31 11.31
N GLU A 41 22.53 32.99 11.48
CA GLU A 41 22.32 32.07 10.36
C GLU A 41 20.83 32.01 10.06
N ASP A 42 20.46 32.75 9.02
CA ASP A 42 19.17 32.67 8.34
C ASP A 42 19.07 31.28 7.69
N THR A 43 18.50 30.31 8.42
CA THR A 43 18.22 28.99 7.89
C THR A 43 16.99 29.10 7.00
N THR A 44 17.22 29.47 5.75
CA THR A 44 16.26 29.24 4.67
C THR A 44 16.16 27.73 4.50
N ALA A 45 15.06 27.14 4.98
CA ALA A 45 14.68 25.79 4.63
C ALA A 45 14.45 25.74 3.12
N ALA A 46 15.44 25.27 2.38
CA ALA A 46 15.27 24.91 0.98
C ALA A 46 14.31 23.72 0.96
N THR A 47 13.07 23.96 0.57
CA THR A 47 12.21 22.93 0.02
C THR A 47 12.89 22.44 -1.24
N GLU A 48 13.72 21.41 -1.13
CA GLU A 48 14.12 20.64 -2.29
C GLU A 48 12.89 19.89 -2.78
N ASP A 49 12.17 20.54 -3.69
CA ASP A 49 11.24 19.88 -4.60
C ASP A 49 12.06 18.87 -5.40
N THR A 50 12.21 17.66 -4.85
CA THR A 50 12.83 16.54 -5.53
C THR A 50 11.80 16.00 -6.51
N THR A 51 11.41 16.83 -7.48
CA THR A 51 10.78 16.35 -8.69
C THR A 51 11.84 15.48 -9.35
N ALA A 52 11.67 14.16 -9.22
CA ALA A 52 12.47 13.19 -9.95
C ALA A 52 12.45 13.62 -11.42
N PRO A 53 13.62 13.69 -12.10
CA PRO A 53 13.66 14.12 -13.48
C PRO A 53 12.63 13.31 -14.25
N ALA A 54 11.77 14.03 -15.01
CA ALA A 54 10.83 13.38 -15.90
C ALA A 54 11.64 12.38 -16.73
N ALA A 55 11.31 11.09 -16.61
CA ALA A 55 11.94 10.09 -17.43
C ALA A 55 11.75 10.56 -18.88
N GLU A 56 12.83 10.75 -19.62
CA GLU A 56 12.73 10.89 -21.08
C GLU A 56 11.83 9.76 -21.56
N ALA A 57 10.94 10.05 -22.50
CA ALA A 57 9.94 9.11 -22.99
C ALA A 57 10.63 7.85 -23.57
N VAL A 58 10.90 6.88 -22.71
CA VAL A 58 11.43 5.58 -23.12
C VAL A 58 10.22 4.79 -23.59
N SER A 59 10.14 4.60 -24.90
CA SER A 59 9.18 3.65 -25.43
C SER A 59 9.59 2.25 -25.01
N LEU A 60 8.64 1.49 -24.46
CA LEU A 60 8.79 0.09 -24.11
C LEU A 60 8.32 -0.85 -25.23
N ALA A 61 7.75 -0.30 -26.31
CA ALA A 61 7.27 -1.06 -27.45
C ALA A 61 8.42 -1.84 -28.12
N GLY A 62 8.22 -3.14 -28.34
CA GLY A 62 9.24 -4.03 -28.90
C GLY A 62 10.36 -4.44 -27.94
N VAL A 63 10.37 -3.90 -26.71
CA VAL A 63 11.27 -4.32 -25.62
C VAL A 63 10.51 -5.14 -24.59
N CYS A 64 9.34 -4.66 -24.17
CA CYS A 64 8.41 -5.34 -23.27
C CYS A 64 7.32 -6.08 -24.06
N PRO A 65 6.61 -7.02 -23.43
CA PRO A 65 5.33 -7.52 -23.97
C PRO A 65 4.35 -6.37 -24.25
N GLU A 66 3.42 -6.58 -25.17
CA GLU A 66 2.38 -5.57 -25.48
C GLU A 66 1.53 -5.21 -24.25
N THR A 67 1.38 -6.15 -23.31
CA THR A 67 0.76 -5.93 -22.01
C THR A 67 1.67 -6.48 -20.91
N VAL A 68 2.11 -5.60 -20.02
CA VAL A 68 2.81 -5.94 -18.79
C VAL A 68 1.78 -6.30 -17.73
N THR A 69 1.58 -7.58 -17.51
CA THR A 69 0.63 -8.09 -16.52
C THR A 69 1.28 -8.24 -15.14
N PHE A 70 0.67 -7.64 -14.13
CA PHE A 70 0.94 -7.85 -12.72
C PHE A 70 -0.16 -8.73 -12.11
N GLN A 71 0.21 -9.88 -11.57
CA GLN A 71 -0.65 -10.69 -10.72
C GLN A 71 -0.37 -10.33 -9.26
N THR A 72 -1.32 -9.67 -8.59
CA THR A 72 -1.21 -9.42 -7.15
C THR A 72 -1.46 -10.72 -6.38
N ASP A 73 -0.95 -10.78 -5.16
CA ASP A 73 -1.12 -11.87 -4.21
C ASP A 73 -2.51 -11.85 -3.55
N TRP A 74 -3.10 -10.67 -3.45
CA TRP A 74 -4.36 -10.47 -2.74
C TRP A 74 -5.34 -9.52 -3.46
N ASN A 75 -6.41 -9.16 -2.76
CA ASN A 75 -7.38 -8.15 -3.17
C ASN A 75 -6.70 -6.79 -3.45
N PRO A 76 -7.35 -5.90 -4.21
CA PRO A 76 -6.90 -4.51 -4.34
C PRO A 76 -6.80 -3.81 -2.98
N GLU A 77 -5.57 -3.57 -2.54
CA GLU A 77 -5.27 -2.91 -1.27
C GLU A 77 -4.37 -1.69 -1.47
N SER A 78 -4.28 -0.85 -0.45
CA SER A 78 -3.53 0.40 -0.52
C SER A 78 -2.05 0.21 -0.82
N GLU A 79 -1.46 -0.90 -0.38
CA GLU A 79 -0.05 -1.23 -0.67
C GLU A 79 0.22 -1.51 -2.16
N HIS A 80 -0.81 -1.84 -2.94
CA HIS A 80 -0.71 -2.01 -4.38
C HIS A 80 -0.90 -0.67 -5.12
N GLY A 81 -1.10 0.43 -4.40
CA GLY A 81 -1.39 1.77 -4.94
C GLY A 81 -0.43 2.23 -6.02
N PHE A 82 0.85 1.87 -5.90
CA PHE A 82 1.87 2.22 -6.90
C PHE A 82 1.61 1.58 -8.27
N LEU A 83 1.01 0.39 -8.35
CA LEU A 83 0.65 -0.22 -9.63
C LEU A 83 -0.47 0.56 -10.32
N TYR A 84 -1.47 1.00 -9.56
CA TYR A 84 -2.60 1.74 -10.11
C TYR A 84 -2.18 3.11 -10.64
N GLN A 85 -1.10 3.70 -10.12
CA GLN A 85 -0.49 4.93 -10.67
C GLN A 85 0.21 4.72 -12.01
N LEU A 86 0.56 3.48 -12.38
CA LEU A 86 1.11 3.15 -13.70
C LEU A 86 0.02 3.03 -14.77
N VAL A 87 -1.25 2.89 -14.36
CA VAL A 87 -2.39 2.76 -15.27
C VAL A 87 -2.79 4.15 -15.73
N GLY A 88 -2.59 4.43 -17.02
CA GLY A 88 -2.98 5.69 -17.64
C GLY A 88 -4.49 5.87 -17.74
N ASP A 89 -4.88 7.08 -18.15
CA ASP A 89 -6.25 7.39 -18.54
C ASP A 89 -6.72 6.45 -19.67
N ASP A 90 -8.05 6.30 -19.84
CA ASP A 90 -8.69 5.35 -20.76
C ASP A 90 -8.51 3.86 -20.40
N TYR A 91 -8.39 3.54 -19.11
CA TYR A 91 -8.38 2.16 -18.64
C TYR A 91 -9.76 1.49 -18.73
N GLU A 92 -9.73 0.17 -18.85
CA GLU A 92 -10.90 -0.71 -18.78
C GLU A 92 -10.86 -1.54 -17.50
N VAL A 93 -12.01 -1.67 -16.84
CA VAL A 93 -12.21 -2.54 -15.68
C VAL A 93 -13.02 -3.75 -16.10
N ASP A 94 -12.42 -4.94 -15.97
CA ASP A 94 -13.15 -6.19 -16.04
C ASP A 94 -13.49 -6.66 -14.63
N ALA A 95 -14.73 -6.41 -14.23
CA ALA A 95 -15.25 -6.77 -12.92
C ALA A 95 -15.38 -8.30 -12.73
N ALA A 96 -15.56 -9.07 -13.81
CA ALA A 96 -15.70 -10.52 -13.70
C ALA A 96 -14.35 -11.20 -13.46
N GLY A 97 -13.30 -10.72 -14.15
CA GLY A 97 -11.92 -11.15 -13.97
C GLY A 97 -11.16 -10.42 -12.85
N VAL A 98 -11.81 -9.45 -12.18
CA VAL A 98 -11.23 -8.58 -11.14
C VAL A 98 -9.87 -8.00 -11.56
N ARG A 99 -9.87 -7.32 -12.71
CA ARG A 99 -8.66 -6.77 -13.32
C ARG A 99 -8.90 -5.40 -13.94
N VAL A 100 -7.85 -4.59 -13.99
CA VAL A 100 -7.84 -3.30 -14.68
C VAL A 100 -6.72 -3.31 -15.73
N THR A 101 -7.00 -2.78 -16.92
CA THR A 101 -6.03 -2.69 -18.02
C THR A 101 -6.07 -1.30 -18.62
N GLY A 102 -4.90 -0.68 -18.82
CA GLY A 102 -4.81 0.64 -19.46
C GLY A 102 -3.43 0.85 -20.10
N PRO A 103 -3.20 2.00 -20.74
CA PRO A 103 -1.86 2.40 -21.16
C PRO A 103 -0.90 2.37 -19.96
N LEU A 104 0.32 1.88 -20.13
CA LEU A 104 1.36 2.01 -19.11
C LEU A 104 1.97 3.41 -19.25
N VAL A 105 1.84 4.22 -18.21
CA VAL A 105 2.37 5.59 -18.19
C VAL A 105 3.60 5.71 -17.30
N ALA A 106 4.59 6.46 -17.77
CA ALA A 106 5.73 6.92 -16.99
C ALA A 106 5.37 8.19 -16.20
N SER A 107 6.32 8.69 -15.40
CA SER A 107 6.17 9.93 -14.63
C SER A 107 5.68 11.08 -15.52
N GLY A 108 4.71 11.86 -15.01
CA GLY A 108 4.08 12.93 -15.77
C GLY A 108 3.00 12.48 -16.77
N GLY A 109 2.57 11.22 -16.74
CA GLY A 109 1.49 10.69 -17.59
C GLY A 109 1.93 10.36 -19.01
N VAL A 110 3.23 10.16 -19.24
CA VAL A 110 3.79 9.90 -20.57
C VAL A 110 3.54 8.44 -20.96
N ASP A 111 2.80 8.20 -22.04
CA ASP A 111 2.56 6.86 -22.59
C ASP A 111 3.89 6.21 -23.02
N THR A 112 4.09 4.96 -22.61
CA THR A 112 5.28 4.16 -22.92
C THR A 112 5.12 3.29 -24.17
N GLY A 113 3.92 3.21 -24.75
CA GLY A 113 3.62 2.43 -25.94
C GLY A 113 3.30 0.94 -25.67
N VAL A 114 3.12 0.56 -24.41
CA VAL A 114 2.60 -0.76 -24.00
C VAL A 114 1.46 -0.58 -23.01
N LYS A 115 0.71 -1.65 -22.73
CA LYS A 115 -0.33 -1.66 -21.68
C LYS A 115 0.22 -2.18 -20.37
N VAL A 116 -0.45 -1.82 -19.28
CA VAL A 116 -0.31 -2.48 -17.99
C VAL A 116 -1.64 -3.12 -17.61
N GLN A 117 -1.59 -4.33 -17.06
CA GLN A 117 -2.75 -5.00 -16.50
C GLN A 117 -2.47 -5.37 -15.04
N VAL A 118 -3.37 -5.00 -14.14
CA VAL A 118 -3.31 -5.41 -12.73
C VAL A 118 -4.45 -6.40 -12.50
N ARG A 119 -4.11 -7.63 -12.10
CA ARG A 119 -5.06 -8.70 -11.77
C ARG A 119 -5.07 -8.92 -10.27
N ALA A 120 -6.26 -8.99 -9.68
CA ALA A 120 -6.39 -9.33 -8.27
C ALA A 120 -6.04 -10.80 -8.01
N GLY A 121 -5.41 -11.06 -6.87
CA GLY A 121 -5.16 -12.39 -6.33
C GLY A 121 -6.26 -12.86 -5.37
N GLY A 122 -5.85 -13.59 -4.34
CA GLY A 122 -6.73 -14.06 -3.28
C GLY A 122 -7.99 -14.78 -3.81
N PRO A 123 -9.20 -14.38 -3.38
CA PRO A 123 -10.45 -15.02 -3.81
C PRO A 123 -10.70 -14.99 -5.33
N ALA A 124 -10.17 -14.00 -6.05
CA ALA A 124 -10.41 -13.85 -7.49
C ALA A 124 -9.81 -15.02 -8.31
N VAL A 125 -8.77 -15.66 -7.77
CA VAL A 125 -8.03 -16.78 -8.37
C VAL A 125 -8.13 -18.06 -7.53
N GLY A 126 -9.14 -18.13 -6.65
CA GLY A 126 -9.37 -19.29 -5.79
C GLY A 126 -8.25 -19.55 -4.78
N PHE A 127 -7.52 -18.51 -4.36
CA PHE A 127 -6.38 -18.57 -3.44
C PHE A 127 -5.18 -19.36 -3.98
N SER A 128 -5.05 -19.50 -5.30
CA SER A 128 -3.83 -20.03 -5.93
C SER A 128 -2.65 -19.09 -5.68
N SER A 129 -1.46 -19.63 -5.42
CA SER A 129 -0.28 -18.79 -5.19
C SER A 129 0.15 -18.06 -6.48
N PRO A 130 0.70 -16.83 -6.38
CA PRO A 130 1.16 -16.08 -7.55
C PRO A 130 2.23 -16.81 -8.36
N THR A 131 3.14 -17.52 -7.68
CA THR A 131 4.16 -18.38 -8.31
C THR A 131 3.50 -19.48 -9.16
N SER A 132 2.51 -20.20 -8.63
CA SER A 132 1.81 -21.24 -9.37
C SER A 132 1.03 -20.65 -10.56
N LEU A 133 0.39 -19.49 -10.37
CA LEU A 133 -0.32 -18.80 -11.45
C LEU A 133 0.62 -18.38 -12.59
N MET A 134 1.80 -17.85 -12.28
CA MET A 134 2.81 -17.50 -13.30
C MET A 134 3.26 -18.70 -14.14
N TYR A 135 3.27 -19.90 -13.56
CA TYR A 135 3.62 -21.14 -14.28
C TYR A 135 2.44 -21.73 -15.07
N GLN A 136 1.20 -21.40 -14.68
CA GLN A 136 0.00 -21.85 -15.38
C GLN A 136 -0.39 -20.90 -16.53
N ASP A 137 -0.13 -19.61 -16.37
CA ASP A 137 -0.47 -18.56 -17.33
C ASP A 137 0.79 -17.74 -17.70
N PRO A 138 1.38 -17.99 -18.90
CA PRO A 138 2.58 -17.29 -19.34
C PRO A 138 2.34 -15.81 -19.68
N ASP A 139 1.09 -15.34 -19.74
CA ASP A 139 0.79 -13.92 -19.94
C ASP A 139 0.97 -13.10 -18.65
N ILE A 140 1.16 -13.76 -17.49
CA ILE A 140 1.55 -13.10 -16.24
C ILE A 140 3.04 -12.80 -16.28
N PHE A 141 3.37 -11.53 -16.52
CA PHE A 141 4.75 -11.09 -16.63
C PHE A 141 5.44 -10.92 -15.27
N LEU A 142 4.72 -10.36 -14.28
CA LEU A 142 5.21 -10.14 -12.92
C LEU A 142 4.17 -10.60 -11.90
N GLY A 143 4.65 -11.25 -10.83
CA GLY A 143 3.81 -11.68 -9.71
C GLY A 143 4.28 -11.05 -8.40
N PHE A 144 3.34 -10.71 -7.53
CA PHE A 144 3.66 -10.33 -6.16
C PHE A 144 3.92 -11.60 -5.38
N VAL A 145 5.18 -11.86 -5.07
CA VAL A 145 5.59 -13.06 -4.37
C VAL A 145 6.23 -12.64 -3.05
N SER A 146 5.63 -13.04 -1.93
CA SER A 146 6.24 -12.87 -0.62
C SER A 146 7.49 -13.74 -0.50
N THR A 147 8.48 -13.29 0.28
CA THR A 147 9.74 -14.02 0.43
C THR A 147 9.53 -15.45 0.97
N ASP A 148 8.59 -15.63 1.89
CA ASP A 148 8.23 -16.95 2.41
C ASP A 148 7.55 -17.82 1.35
N GLY A 149 6.68 -17.25 0.50
CA GLY A 149 6.06 -17.95 -0.62
C GLY A 149 7.08 -18.37 -1.67
N ALA A 150 8.02 -17.49 -2.02
CA ALA A 150 9.14 -17.84 -2.92
C ALA A 150 9.97 -19.00 -2.39
N VAL A 151 10.23 -19.05 -1.07
CA VAL A 151 10.95 -20.17 -0.43
C VAL A 151 10.11 -21.45 -0.44
N GLN A 152 8.84 -21.38 -0.05
CA GLN A 152 7.91 -22.52 -0.01
C GLN A 152 7.79 -23.18 -1.39
N ASP A 153 7.64 -22.39 -2.44
CA ASP A 153 7.36 -22.88 -3.80
C ASP A 153 8.62 -23.10 -4.63
N SER A 154 9.82 -22.79 -4.10
CA SER A 154 11.10 -22.83 -4.84
C SER A 154 11.43 -24.15 -5.52
N GLY A 155 10.91 -25.27 -5.00
CA GLY A 155 11.13 -26.60 -5.57
C GLY A 155 10.31 -26.89 -6.84
N GLU A 156 9.17 -26.23 -7.02
CA GLU A 156 8.22 -26.51 -8.10
C GLU A 156 8.00 -25.31 -9.02
N PHE A 157 7.88 -24.11 -8.44
CA PHE A 157 7.62 -22.85 -9.14
C PHE A 157 8.69 -21.80 -8.80
N PRO A 158 9.98 -22.03 -9.14
CA PRO A 158 11.04 -21.08 -8.83
C PRO A 158 10.83 -19.75 -9.56
N THR A 159 11.01 -18.63 -8.85
CA THR A 159 10.88 -17.28 -9.42
C THR A 159 12.15 -16.47 -9.25
N MET A 160 12.29 -15.42 -10.05
CA MET A 160 13.38 -14.45 -9.95
C MET A 160 12.86 -13.12 -9.42
N THR A 161 13.41 -12.64 -8.32
CA THR A 161 13.09 -11.32 -7.77
C THR A 161 13.75 -10.23 -8.61
N VAL A 162 12.96 -9.30 -9.14
CA VAL A 162 13.45 -8.17 -9.95
C VAL A 162 13.28 -6.82 -9.26
N VAL A 163 12.39 -6.74 -8.27
CA VAL A 163 12.10 -5.52 -7.50
C VAL A 163 11.67 -5.91 -6.08
N ALA A 164 12.04 -5.10 -5.10
CA ALA A 164 11.60 -5.21 -3.71
C ALA A 164 10.89 -3.89 -3.33
N PRO A 165 9.57 -3.75 -3.58
CA PRO A 165 8.86 -2.51 -3.32
C PRO A 165 8.69 -2.22 -1.82
N PHE A 166 8.85 -3.23 -0.97
CA PHE A 166 8.79 -3.11 0.48
C PHE A 166 10.13 -3.46 1.11
N ASN A 167 10.65 -2.55 1.95
CA ASN A 167 11.75 -2.88 2.86
C ASN A 167 11.29 -3.81 3.99
N ILE A 168 10.05 -3.65 4.44
CA ILE A 168 9.40 -4.48 5.47
C ILE A 168 8.00 -4.81 4.96
N ASN A 169 7.68 -6.10 4.86
CA ASN A 169 6.35 -6.56 4.47
C ASN A 169 5.36 -6.34 5.63
N PRO A 170 4.20 -5.68 5.42
CA PRO A 170 3.23 -5.37 6.47
C PRO A 170 2.38 -6.55 6.94
N GLN A 171 2.71 -7.80 6.57
CA GLN A 171 2.00 -8.99 7.05
C GLN A 171 2.00 -9.09 8.58
N ILE A 172 0.79 -9.23 9.14
CA ILE A 172 0.56 -9.39 10.58
C ILE A 172 -0.30 -10.62 10.88
N ILE A 173 -0.05 -11.24 12.03
CA ILE A 173 -1.00 -12.17 12.63
C ILE A 173 -1.96 -11.33 13.47
N MET A 174 -3.21 -11.25 13.02
CA MET A 174 -4.27 -10.49 13.67
C MET A 174 -5.37 -11.43 14.19
N TRP A 175 -5.97 -11.07 15.32
CA TRP A 175 -7.14 -11.76 15.87
C TRP A 175 -8.14 -10.75 16.44
N ASP A 176 -9.42 -11.12 16.45
CA ASP A 176 -10.46 -10.32 17.09
C ASP A 176 -10.40 -10.50 18.62
N PRO A 177 -10.14 -9.44 19.41
CA PRO A 177 -10.07 -9.54 20.86
C PRO A 177 -11.43 -9.81 21.52
N ALA A 178 -12.56 -9.58 20.85
CA ALA A 178 -13.87 -9.96 21.39
C ALA A 178 -14.11 -11.47 21.31
N THR A 179 -13.66 -12.10 20.21
CA THR A 179 -13.71 -13.56 20.04
C THR A 179 -12.63 -14.28 20.86
N TYR A 180 -11.43 -13.68 21.00
CA TYR A 180 -10.29 -14.27 21.71
C TYR A 180 -9.79 -13.35 22.85
N PRO A 181 -10.60 -13.11 23.90
CA PRO A 181 -10.29 -12.12 24.94
C PRO A 181 -9.05 -12.46 25.78
N ASP A 182 -8.74 -13.75 25.90
CA ASP A 182 -7.61 -14.26 26.69
C ASP A 182 -6.29 -14.31 25.89
N VAL A 183 -6.34 -14.10 24.56
CA VAL A 183 -5.14 -14.12 23.71
C VAL A 183 -4.44 -12.76 23.78
N LYS A 184 -3.20 -12.75 24.30
CA LYS A 184 -2.34 -11.55 24.40
C LYS A 184 -1.07 -11.66 23.58
N THR A 185 -0.69 -12.87 23.21
CA THR A 185 0.47 -13.19 22.40
C THR A 185 0.12 -14.22 21.33
N ILE A 186 0.96 -14.34 20.30
CA ILE A 186 0.79 -15.38 19.27
C ILE A 186 0.81 -16.79 19.89
N ALA A 187 1.55 -17.00 20.99
CA ALA A 187 1.61 -18.30 21.66
C ALA A 187 0.24 -18.71 22.24
N ASP A 188 -0.56 -17.76 22.71
CA ASP A 188 -1.87 -18.03 23.31
C ASP A 188 -2.88 -18.55 22.27
N LEU A 189 -2.73 -18.15 20.99
CA LEU A 189 -3.59 -18.62 19.90
C LEU A 189 -3.55 -20.15 19.73
N LYS A 190 -2.43 -20.79 20.08
CA LYS A 190 -2.31 -22.25 19.99
C LYS A 190 -3.32 -22.96 20.90
N ALA A 191 -3.58 -22.41 22.09
CA ALA A 191 -4.46 -23.02 23.08
C ALA A 191 -5.95 -22.89 22.69
N THR A 192 -6.31 -21.96 21.81
CA THR A 192 -7.70 -21.74 21.40
C THR A 192 -8.17 -22.72 20.33
N GLY A 193 -7.24 -23.40 19.64
CA GLY A 193 -7.55 -24.23 18.48
C GLY A 193 -8.00 -23.43 17.26
N ALA A 194 -7.71 -22.11 17.22
CA ALA A 194 -8.03 -21.26 16.10
C ALA A 194 -7.37 -21.76 14.80
N LYS A 195 -8.13 -21.74 13.71
CA LYS A 195 -7.58 -22.02 12.38
C LYS A 195 -6.89 -20.76 11.84
N VAL A 196 -5.58 -20.81 11.68
CA VAL A 196 -4.80 -19.81 10.94
C VAL A 196 -5.04 -20.03 9.44
N ARG A 197 -5.34 -18.97 8.70
CA ARG A 197 -5.56 -18.99 7.25
C ARG A 197 -4.84 -17.82 6.60
#